data_AF-A0A5W3NSP1-F1
#
_entry.id   AF-A0A5W3NSP1-F1
#
_cell.length_a   1.000
_cell.length_b   1.000
_cell.length_c   1.000
_cell.angle_alpha   90.00
_cell.angle_beta   90.00
_cell.angle_gamma   90.00
#
_symmetry.space_group_name_H-M   'P 1'
#
loop_
_entity.id
_entity.type
_entity.pdbx_description
1 polymer ?
#
loop_
_entity_poly.entity_id
_entity_poly.type
_entity_poly.pdbx_seq_one_letter_code
_entity_poly.pdbx_strand_id
1 'polypeptide(L)'
;VYYNRKGNSDSEFFYLLDLLSNYQILDGINKIRIRLTYREKDERILSHFQRGVEKYAHEYGLDDEAKKRLEDLDVKVVSSVKEFFSAEVISWESK
;
A
#
# COMPACT_ATOMS: atom_id res chain seq x y z
N VAL A 1 -2.18 -4.85 4.09
CA VAL A 1 -3.36 -4.07 3.66
C VAL A 1 -3.43 -4.09 2.14
N TYR A 2 -4.57 -4.48 1.56
CA TYR A 2 -4.81 -4.37 0.11
C TYR A 2 -5.69 -3.16 -0.14
N TYR A 3 -5.21 -2.23 -0.95
CA TYR A 3 -5.91 -0.99 -1.25
C TYR A 3 -6.26 -0.95 -2.74
N ASN A 4 -7.55 -0.94 -3.04
CA ASN A 4 -8.09 -1.11 -4.39
C ASN A 4 -8.79 0.17 -4.91
N ARG A 5 -8.24 1.35 -4.63
CA ARG A 5 -8.74 2.61 -5.19
C ARG A 5 -7.70 3.30 -6.07
N LYS A 6 -8.17 4.28 -6.84
CA LYS A 6 -7.42 5.00 -7.87
C LYS A 6 -6.18 5.72 -7.34
N GLY A 7 -6.21 6.19 -6.08
CA GLY A 7 -5.05 6.83 -5.45
C GLY A 7 -4.66 8.16 -6.11
N ASN A 8 -5.66 8.87 -6.62
CA ASN A 8 -5.51 10.16 -7.31
C ASN A 8 -5.52 11.36 -6.35
N SER A 9 -5.75 11.14 -5.05
CA SER A 9 -5.82 12.21 -4.06
C SER A 9 -5.08 11.81 -2.79
N ASP A 10 -4.36 12.77 -2.22
CA ASP A 10 -3.71 12.70 -0.91
C ASP A 10 -4.72 12.41 0.22
N SER A 11 -5.93 12.97 0.13
CA SER A 11 -6.98 12.78 1.13
C SER A 11 -7.41 11.32 1.27
N GLU A 12 -7.40 10.53 0.19
CA GLU A 12 -7.74 9.11 0.30
C GLU A 12 -6.73 8.34 1.17
N PHE A 13 -5.45 8.70 1.05
CA PHE A 13 -4.40 8.09 1.85
C PHE A 13 -4.40 8.59 3.29
N PHE A 14 -4.75 9.86 3.51
CA PHE A 14 -5.00 10.38 4.86
C PHE A 14 -6.07 9.56 5.57
N TYR A 15 -7.24 9.34 4.95
CA TYR A 15 -8.30 8.53 5.56
C TYR A 15 -7.90 7.06 5.74
N LEU A 16 -7.08 6.51 4.84
CA LEU A 16 -6.53 5.16 5.02
C LEU A 16 -5.65 5.09 6.26
N LEU A 17 -4.73 6.04 6.44
CA LEU A 17 -3.85 6.10 7.61
C LEU A 17 -4.66 6.30 8.89
N ASP A 18 -5.63 7.21 8.87
CA ASP A 18 -6.54 7.44 9.99
C ASP A 18 -7.29 6.17 10.40
N LEU A 19 -7.81 5.42 9.43
CA LEU A 19 -8.45 4.14 9.69
C LEU A 19 -7.47 3.12 10.30
N LEU A 20 -6.27 2.99 9.74
CA LEU A 20 -5.26 2.06 10.26
C LEU A 20 -4.82 2.45 11.68
N SER A 21 -4.75 3.74 11.97
CA SER A 21 -4.45 4.29 13.30
C SER A 21 -5.54 3.95 14.30
N ASN A 22 -6.81 4.14 13.93
CA ASN A 22 -7.96 3.81 14.76
C ASN A 22 -8.00 2.32 15.17
N TYR A 23 -7.50 1.42 14.31
CA TYR A 23 -7.38 -0.01 14.64
C TYR A 23 -6.06 -0.39 15.33
N GLN A 24 -5.23 0.58 15.74
CA GLN A 24 -3.89 0.38 16.29
C GLN A 24 -2.98 -0.47 15.38
N ILE A 25 -3.26 -0.51 14.08
CA ILE A 25 -2.47 -1.28 13.11
C ILE A 25 -1.11 -0.59 12.91
N LEU A 26 -1.09 0.75 12.91
CA LEU A 26 0.13 1.56 12.73
C LEU A 26 1.09 1.48 13.93
N ASP A 27 0.56 1.25 15.14
CA ASP A 27 1.35 1.14 16.38
C ASP A 27 1.83 -0.29 16.67
N GLY A 28 1.46 -1.26 15.82
CA GLY A 28 1.88 -2.64 15.97
C GLY A 28 3.38 -2.83 15.68
N ILE A 29 3.99 -3.84 16.32
CA ILE A 29 5.39 -4.27 16.09
C ILE A 29 5.59 -4.85 14.66
N ASN A 30 4.49 -5.11 13.95
CA ASN A 30 4.51 -5.79 12.67
C ASN A 30 4.81 -4.82 11.51
N LYS A 31 5.63 -5.27 10.56
CA LYS A 31 5.83 -4.54 9.30
C LYS A 31 4.54 -4.50 8.48
N ILE A 32 4.00 -3.31 8.29
CA ILE A 32 2.77 -3.10 7.53
C ILE A 32 3.12 -2.98 6.06
N ARG A 33 2.56 -3.88 5.26
CA ARG A 33 2.69 -3.85 3.80
C ARG A 33 1.38 -3.41 3.16
N ILE A 34 1.43 -2.32 2.41
CA ILE A 34 0.28 -1.79 1.67
C ILE A 34 0.47 -2.15 0.18
N ARG A 35 -0.48 -2.90 -0.37
CA ARG A 35 -0.47 -3.31 -1.78
C ARG A 35 -1.55 -2.56 -2.54
N LEU A 36 -1.12 -1.70 -3.46
CA LEU A 36 -2.01 -0.94 -4.34
C LEU A 36 -2.34 -1.81 -5.56
N THR A 37 -3.60 -2.27 -5.67
CA THR A 37 -4.02 -3.27 -6.68
C THR A 37 -4.86 -2.69 -7.81
N TYR A 38 -5.11 -1.38 -7.80
CA TYR A 38 -6.02 -0.76 -8.76
C TYR A 38 -5.45 -0.78 -10.19
N ARG A 39 -6.31 -1.12 -11.17
CA ARG A 39 -5.91 -1.33 -12.57
C ARG A 39 -5.49 -0.04 -13.27
N GLU A 40 -6.27 1.03 -13.09
CA GLU A 40 -5.97 2.37 -13.62
C GLU A 40 -5.32 3.25 -12.55
N LYS A 41 -4.21 2.77 -12.00
CA LYS A 41 -3.42 3.50 -11.01
C LYS A 41 -2.84 4.77 -11.63
N ASP A 42 -2.84 5.85 -10.87
CA ASP A 42 -2.09 7.05 -11.23
C ASP A 42 -0.58 6.76 -11.18
N GLU A 43 0.20 7.25 -12.14
CA GLU A 43 1.66 7.11 -12.14
C GLU A 43 2.30 7.74 -10.88
N ARG A 44 1.64 8.75 -10.31
CA ARG A 44 2.09 9.50 -9.13
C ARG A 44 1.46 9.01 -7.84
N ILE A 45 0.84 7.82 -7.83
CA ILE A 45 0.17 7.26 -6.65
C ILE A 45 1.08 7.19 -5.41
N LEU A 46 2.37 6.91 -5.60
CA LEU A 46 3.36 6.91 -4.52
C LEU A 46 3.60 8.34 -3.99
N SER A 47 3.67 9.34 -4.87
CA SER A 47 3.79 10.74 -4.48
C SER A 47 2.51 11.27 -3.81
N HIS A 48 1.34 10.77 -4.19
CA HIS A 48 0.09 11.07 -3.48
C HIS A 48 0.06 10.40 -2.10
N PHE A 49 0.55 9.17 -1.98
CA PHE A 49 0.69 8.48 -0.71
C PHE A 49 1.63 9.25 0.24
N GLN A 50 2.81 9.64 -0.24
CA GLN A 50 3.78 10.39 0.55
C GLN A 50 3.21 11.72 1.04
N ARG A 51 2.51 12.46 0.18
CA ARG A 51 1.78 13.68 0.57
C ARG A 51 0.69 13.42 1.61
N GLY A 52 -0.01 12.28 1.50
CA GLY A 52 -0.99 11.85 2.49
C GLY A 52 -0.35 11.55 3.85
N VAL A 53 0.82 10.90 3.87
CA VAL A 53 1.61 10.65 5.10
C VAL A 53 2.06 11.97 5.73
N GLU A 54 2.62 12.89 4.95
CA GLU A 54 3.06 14.20 5.43
C GLU A 54 1.89 14.99 6.03
N LYS A 55 0.74 15.02 5.34
CA LYS A 55 -0.46 15.68 5.80
C LYS A 55 -1.00 15.05 7.09
N TYR A 56 -1.02 13.72 7.17
CA TYR A 56 -1.44 13.00 8.37
C TYR A 56 -0.53 13.30 9.56
N ALA A 57 0.79 13.25 9.36
CA ALA A 57 1.76 13.56 10.40
C ALA A 57 1.67 15.03 10.88
N HIS A 58 1.43 15.96 9.96
CA HIS A 58 1.26 17.37 10.28
C HIS A 58 -0.05 17.64 11.03
N GLU A 59 -1.19 17.07 10.60
CA GLU A 59 -2.49 17.29 11.24
C GLU A 59 -2.57 16.66 12.64
N TYR A 60 -2.00 15.47 12.82
CA TYR A 60 -2.02 14.78 14.13
C TYR A 60 -0.84 15.14 15.03
N GLY A 61 0.08 16.01 14.58
CA GLY A 61 1.23 16.45 15.37
C GLY A 61 2.14 15.29 15.80
N LEU A 62 2.37 14.32 14.91
CA LEU A 62 3.12 13.11 15.23
C LEU A 62 4.59 13.42 15.55
N ASP A 63 5.11 12.78 16.58
CA ASP A 63 6.53 12.81 16.93
C ASP A 63 7.39 12.22 15.81
N ASP A 64 8.68 12.60 15.76
CA ASP A 64 9.63 12.13 14.75
C ASP A 64 9.73 10.60 14.67
N GLU A 65 9.53 9.89 15.78
CA GLU A 65 9.47 8.43 15.80
C GLU A 65 8.23 7.88 15.08
N ALA A 66 7.06 8.46 15.36
CA ALA A 66 5.82 8.05 14.72
C ALA A 66 5.85 8.36 13.22
N LYS A 67 6.44 9.51 12.84
CA LYS A 67 6.69 9.84 11.43
C LYS A 67 7.60 8.83 10.74
N LYS A 68 8.71 8.43 11.37
CA LYS A 68 9.60 7.37 10.84
C LYS A 68 8.87 6.04 10.65
N ARG A 69 7.96 5.68 11.55
CA ARG A 69 7.14 4.45 11.40
C ARG A 69 6.24 4.52 10.17
N LEU A 70 5.65 5.68 9.88
CA LEU A 70 4.86 5.89 8.68
C LEU A 70 5.71 5.87 7.40
N GLU A 71 6.94 6.36 7.46
CA GLU A 71 7.89 6.30 6.35
C GLU A 71 8.43 4.88 6.10
N ASP A 72 8.49 4.01 7.12
CA ASP A 72 8.90 2.59 7.00
C ASP A 72 7.80 1.68 6.42
N LEU A 73 6.61 2.21 6.13
CA LEU A 73 5.52 1.44 5.52
C LEU A 73 5.93 0.92 4.13
N ASP A 74 5.87 -0.41 3.94
CA ASP A 74 6.21 -1.05 2.66
C ASP A 74 5.03 -0.91 1.68
N VAL A 75 5.01 0.20 0.94
CA VAL A 75 4.00 0.48 -0.08
C VAL A 75 4.48 -0.02 -1.43
N LYS A 76 3.77 -1.02 -1.96
CA LYS A 76 4.06 -1.59 -3.28
C LYS A 76 2.86 -1.49 -4.20
N VAL A 77 3.13 -0.99 -5.40
CA VAL A 77 2.18 -1.03 -6.49
C VAL A 77 2.21 -2.42 -7.12
N VAL A 78 1.11 -3.15 -7.00
CA VAL A 78 0.97 -4.47 -7.62
C VAL A 78 0.41 -4.29 -9.03
N SER A 79 1.15 -4.70 -10.04
CA SER A 79 0.60 -4.85 -11.39
C SER A 79 -0.44 -5.97 -11.36
N SER A 80 -1.65 -5.69 -11.84
CA SER A 80 -2.74 -6.68 -11.94
C SER A 80 -2.43 -7.84 -12.91
N VAL A 81 -1.31 -7.80 -13.62
CA VAL A 81 -0.90 -8.87 -14.53
C VAL A 81 0.09 -9.78 -13.80
N LYS A 82 -0.46 -10.70 -13.01
CA LYS A 82 0.18 -11.98 -12.76
C LYS A 82 -0.44 -12.98 -13.72
N GLU A 83 -0.08 -12.91 -14.99
CA GLU A 83 -0.18 -14.07 -15.87
C GLU A 83 0.92 -15.05 -15.42
N PHE A 84 0.68 -15.74 -14.31
CA PHE A 84 1.29 -17.04 -14.15
C PHE A 84 0.51 -17.96 -15.10
N PHE A 85 0.89 -17.94 -16.38
CA PHE A 85 0.81 -19.16 -17.15
C PHE A 85 1.79 -20.11 -16.47
N SER A 86 1.31 -20.86 -15.47
CA SER A 86 1.91 -22.15 -15.20
C SER A 86 1.64 -22.96 -16.47
N ALA A 87 2.56 -22.88 -17.41
CA ALA A 87 2.83 -24.01 -18.28
C ALA A 87 3.34 -25.11 -17.33
N GLU A 88 2.42 -25.75 -16.62
CA GLU A 88 2.58 -27.16 -16.36
C GLU A 88 2.71 -27.75 -17.74
N VAL A 89 3.97 -27.97 -18.12
CA VAL A 89 4.37 -28.91 -19.14
C VAL A 89 3.68 -30.21 -18.73
N ILE A 90 2.48 -30.42 -19.27
CA ILE A 90 1.85 -31.72 -19.26
C ILE A 90 2.65 -32.54 -20.28
N SER A 91 3.86 -32.94 -19.89
CA SER A 91 4.54 -34.07 -20.51
C SER A 91 3.69 -35.29 -20.19
N TRP A 92 2.72 -35.58 -21.05
CA TRP A 92 2.21 -36.93 -21.17
C TRP A 92 3.33 -37.77 -21.77
N GLU A 93 4.25 -38.24 -20.93
CA GLU A 93 4.86 -39.53 -21.21
C GLU A 93 3.79 -40.59 -20.97
N SER A 94 3.14 -41.01 -22.06
CA SER A 94 2.51 -42.32 -22.11
C SER A 94 3.16 -43.11 -23.24
N LYS A 95 4.10 -43.95 -22.79
CA LYS A 95 4.47 -45.29 -23.25
C LYS A 95 4.74 -45.53 -24.74
#